data_AF-A0A6I5VGS0-F1
#
_entry.id   AF-A0A6I5VGS0-F1
#
_cell.length_a   1.000
_cell.length_b   1.000
_cell.length_c   1.000
_cell.angle_alpha   90.00
_cell.angle_beta   90.00
_cell.angle_gamma   90.00
#
_symmetry.space_group_name_H-M   'P 1'
#
loop_
_entity.id
_entity.type
_entity.pdbx_description
1 polymer ?
#
loop_
_entity_poly.entity_id
_entity_poly.type
_entity_poly.pdbx_seq_one_letter_code
_entity_poly.pdbx_strand_id
1 'polypeptide(L)'
;MTEPITEPTTEDSADTPDESSTGSASYIYLAARDIPDDAVTDLAGLEGQPVRLVRNAGLTAVVSTVDLADYGEQGLRRNLEDLGWLERVARTHDDVVHHVGRQTAVAPWRLATIMLDDARVAQLLAHWSGELQASLDRVEGCSEWSVKMLTDLATEQGAEDEPAASGTAYLQRRRAEYARHTDAQQRAAVAADEIHAALSRLTAASRRLPPQDRRLTGHRGEMMLNGAYLVADDQSEQFTSLVEQLGADLSGSRLELGGPWPPYSFATLETRTPQAGAGG
;
A
#
# COMPACT_ATOMS: atom_id res chain seq x y z
N MET A 1 11.41 30.09 56.81
CA MET A 1 10.10 29.62 57.29
C MET A 1 9.24 29.48 56.06
N THR A 2 8.99 28.22 55.71
CA THR A 2 8.11 27.57 54.73
C THR A 2 7.09 28.44 53.97
N GLU A 3 7.01 28.27 52.64
CA GLU A 3 5.79 27.92 51.88
C GLU A 3 6.17 27.22 50.53
N PRO A 4 5.34 26.30 50.00
CA PRO A 4 5.74 25.30 49.01
C PRO A 4 5.49 25.73 47.55
N ILE A 5 6.30 25.16 46.65
CA ILE A 5 6.18 25.29 45.19
C ILE A 5 5.09 24.33 44.71
N THR A 6 4.03 24.87 44.12
CA THR A 6 3.01 24.11 43.40
C THR A 6 3.50 23.87 41.98
N GLU A 7 3.72 22.60 41.61
CA GLU A 7 3.89 22.18 40.22
C GLU A 7 2.57 22.40 39.45
N PRO A 8 2.60 22.97 38.23
CA PRO A 8 1.53 22.75 37.29
C PRO A 8 1.86 21.49 36.47
N THR A 9 1.17 20.40 36.80
CA THR A 9 0.83 19.35 35.83
C THR A 9 -0.06 19.99 34.77
N THR A 10 0.35 19.95 33.50
CA THR A 10 -0.60 19.94 32.39
C THR A 10 0.04 19.22 31.21
N GLU A 11 -0.50 18.03 30.95
CA GLU A 11 -0.33 17.26 29.73
C GLU A 11 -0.67 18.12 28.51
N ASP A 12 0.17 18.07 27.47
CA ASP A 12 -0.15 18.59 26.15
C ASP A 12 -0.08 17.42 25.16
N SER A 13 -1.15 16.62 25.17
CA SER A 13 -1.50 15.64 24.13
C SER A 13 -2.70 16.19 23.39
N ALA A 14 -2.50 16.80 22.23
CA ALA A 14 -3.60 17.29 21.41
C ALA A 14 -3.24 17.29 19.91
N ASP A 15 -3.18 16.11 19.29
CA ASP A 15 -3.58 15.97 17.88
C ASP A 15 -4.14 14.58 17.52
N THR A 16 -4.57 13.84 18.55
CA THR A 16 -5.28 12.58 18.44
C THR A 16 -6.50 12.67 19.36
N PRO A 17 -7.71 12.28 18.95
CA PRO A 17 -8.90 12.43 19.77
C PRO A 17 -8.79 11.65 21.10
N ASP A 18 -9.01 12.36 22.21
CA ASP A 18 -8.90 11.90 23.60
C ASP A 18 -10.09 11.02 24.07
N GLU A 19 -9.85 10.25 25.15
CA GLU A 19 -10.33 8.92 25.58
C GLU A 19 -11.84 8.63 25.73
N SER A 20 -12.77 9.53 25.37
CA SER A 20 -14.20 9.34 25.65
C SER A 20 -15.19 9.91 24.62
N SER A 21 -14.72 10.18 23.39
CA SER A 21 -15.59 10.71 22.35
C SER A 21 -16.59 9.67 21.82
N THR A 22 -17.79 9.68 22.38
CA THR A 22 -18.98 9.19 21.67
C THR A 22 -19.33 10.24 20.62
N GLY A 23 -19.05 9.95 19.36
CA GLY A 23 -19.21 10.92 18.29
C GLY A 23 -18.88 10.32 16.92
N SER A 24 -19.24 11.03 15.87
CA SER A 24 -18.93 10.64 14.50
C SER A 24 -17.73 11.40 13.97
N ALA A 25 -16.92 10.75 13.14
CA ALA A 25 -15.82 11.36 12.41
C ALA A 25 -15.92 11.09 10.91
N SER A 26 -15.06 11.74 10.13
CA SER A 26 -14.97 11.62 8.68
C SER A 26 -13.77 10.77 8.30
N TYR A 27 -14.01 9.60 7.74
CA TYR A 27 -12.98 8.75 7.16
C TYR A 27 -12.73 9.20 5.72
N ILE A 28 -11.47 9.41 5.34
CA ILE A 28 -11.08 9.84 3.99
C ILE A 28 -10.55 8.65 3.18
N TYR A 29 -11.13 8.43 2.00
CA TYR A 29 -10.70 7.38 1.07
C TYR A 29 -9.63 7.89 0.09
N LEU A 30 -9.93 8.99 -0.60
CA LEU A 30 -9.07 9.54 -1.66
C LEU A 30 -9.33 11.03 -1.85
N ALA A 31 -8.45 11.67 -2.60
CA ALA A 31 -8.68 12.99 -3.21
C ALA A 31 -8.55 12.90 -4.74
N ALA A 32 -9.34 13.70 -5.47
CA ALA A 32 -9.28 13.83 -6.93
C ALA A 32 -9.75 15.21 -7.39
N ARG A 33 -9.66 15.48 -8.70
CA ARG A 33 -10.27 16.65 -9.34
C ARG A 33 -11.68 16.33 -9.80
N ASP A 34 -12.56 17.32 -9.73
CA ASP A 34 -13.85 17.35 -10.45
C ASP A 34 -14.70 16.07 -10.41
N ILE A 35 -14.83 15.44 -9.24
CA ILE A 35 -15.75 14.30 -9.05
C ILE A 35 -17.19 14.83 -9.12
N PRO A 36 -18.06 14.35 -10.03
CA PRO A 36 -19.45 14.76 -10.07
C PRO A 36 -20.25 14.10 -8.92
N ASP A 37 -21.32 14.76 -8.45
CA ASP A 37 -22.07 14.30 -7.26
C ASP A 37 -22.71 12.91 -7.45
N ASP A 38 -23.09 12.58 -8.68
CA ASP A 38 -23.69 11.30 -9.04
C ASP A 38 -22.68 10.14 -9.05
N ALA A 39 -21.37 10.41 -9.20
CA ALA A 39 -20.34 9.37 -9.23
C ALA A 39 -20.24 8.54 -7.93
N VAL A 40 -20.72 9.07 -6.79
CA VAL A 40 -20.66 8.38 -5.49
C VAL A 40 -22.03 8.06 -4.90
N THR A 41 -23.13 8.35 -5.61
CA THR A 41 -24.49 8.26 -5.05
C THR A 41 -24.88 6.83 -4.64
N ASP A 42 -24.44 5.82 -5.40
CA ASP A 42 -24.73 4.40 -5.13
C ASP A 42 -23.60 3.69 -4.38
N LEU A 43 -22.60 4.44 -3.89
CA LEU A 43 -21.41 3.89 -3.28
C LEU A 43 -21.55 3.84 -1.75
N ALA A 44 -21.41 2.63 -1.20
CA ALA A 44 -21.38 2.42 0.23
C ALA A 44 -19.94 2.45 0.74
N GLY A 45 -19.68 3.27 1.75
CA GLY A 45 -18.44 3.30 2.50
C GLY A 45 -18.47 2.31 3.66
N LEU A 46 -17.55 2.53 4.60
CA LEU A 46 -17.42 1.76 5.82
C LEU A 46 -18.75 1.69 6.58
N GLU A 47 -19.04 0.49 7.09
CA GLU A 47 -20.27 0.20 7.85
C GLU A 47 -21.57 0.46 7.07
N GLY A 48 -21.49 0.47 5.73
CA GLY A 48 -22.63 0.76 4.86
C GLY A 48 -23.04 2.24 4.86
N GLN A 49 -22.21 3.12 5.42
CA GLN A 49 -22.48 4.56 5.45
C GLN A 49 -22.37 5.13 4.03
N PRO A 50 -23.26 6.04 3.63
CA PRO A 50 -23.18 6.66 2.31
C PRO A 50 -21.87 7.44 2.17
N VAL A 51 -21.28 7.34 0.99
CA VAL A 51 -20.12 8.16 0.61
C VAL A 51 -20.61 9.56 0.23
N ARG A 52 -19.81 10.58 0.59
CA ARG A 52 -20.07 11.98 0.25
C ARG A 52 -18.79 12.69 -0.20
N LEU A 53 -18.98 13.84 -0.83
CA LEU A 53 -17.90 14.65 -1.39
C LEU A 53 -17.66 15.91 -0.55
N VAL A 54 -16.41 16.14 -0.18
CA VAL A 54 -15.95 17.38 0.47
C VAL A 54 -15.03 18.13 -0.49
N ARG A 55 -15.37 19.38 -0.82
CA ARG A 55 -14.66 20.17 -1.85
C ARG A 55 -13.92 21.34 -1.24
N ASN A 56 -12.64 21.52 -1.61
CA ASN A 56 -11.88 22.73 -1.32
C ASN A 56 -10.65 22.85 -2.23
N ALA A 57 -10.17 24.07 -2.48
CA ALA A 57 -8.94 24.35 -3.22
C ALA A 57 -8.82 23.65 -4.59
N GLY A 58 -9.94 23.50 -5.31
CA GLY A 58 -9.99 22.82 -6.61
C GLY A 58 -9.82 21.29 -6.53
N LEU A 59 -10.00 20.72 -5.34
CA LEU A 59 -9.92 19.28 -5.07
C LEU A 59 -11.20 18.80 -4.40
N THR A 60 -11.47 17.52 -4.55
CA THR A 60 -12.59 16.81 -3.92
C THR A 60 -12.07 15.61 -3.15
N ALA A 61 -12.35 15.55 -1.86
CA ALA A 61 -12.17 14.35 -1.04
C ALA A 61 -13.44 13.52 -1.06
N VAL A 62 -13.26 12.20 -1.11
CA VAL A 62 -14.33 11.22 -0.96
C VAL A 62 -14.28 10.70 0.48
N VAL A 63 -15.38 10.84 1.21
CA VAL A 63 -15.43 10.53 2.64
C VAL A 63 -16.69 9.76 3.03
N SER A 64 -16.67 9.06 4.15
CA SER A 64 -17.88 8.54 4.82
C SER A 64 -17.80 8.82 6.31
N THR A 65 -18.95 8.73 6.98
CA THR A 65 -19.02 8.89 8.43
C THR A 65 -18.62 7.57 9.10
N VAL A 66 -17.89 7.64 10.21
CA VAL A 66 -17.52 6.48 11.04
C VAL A 66 -17.70 6.82 12.53
N ASP A 67 -17.92 5.81 13.37
CA ASP A 67 -18.03 5.98 14.82
C ASP A 67 -16.63 6.08 15.46
N LEU A 68 -16.40 7.11 16.28
CA LEU A 68 -15.15 7.28 17.02
C LEU A 68 -14.91 6.19 18.07
N ALA A 69 -15.93 5.43 18.49
CA ALA A 69 -15.75 4.27 19.34
C ALA A 69 -14.87 3.19 18.70
N ASP A 70 -15.03 2.97 17.39
CA ASP A 70 -14.32 1.94 16.62
C ASP A 70 -13.14 2.51 15.82
N TYR A 71 -13.24 3.77 15.41
CA TYR A 71 -12.27 4.43 14.54
C TYR A 71 -11.48 5.56 15.23
N GLY A 72 -11.78 5.89 16.48
CA GLY A 72 -10.92 6.74 17.31
C GLY A 72 -9.61 6.02 17.67
N GLU A 73 -8.67 6.72 18.30
CA GLU A 73 -7.30 6.21 18.51
C GLU A 73 -7.27 4.83 19.20
N GLN A 74 -7.99 4.68 20.30
CA GLN A 74 -8.05 3.41 21.03
C GLN A 74 -8.84 2.33 20.27
N GLY A 75 -9.91 2.73 19.56
CA GLY A 75 -10.69 1.84 18.70
C GLY A 75 -9.81 1.24 17.61
N LEU A 76 -9.12 2.10 16.85
CA LEU A 76 -8.16 1.70 15.84
C LEU A 76 -7.05 0.82 16.39
N ARG A 77 -6.42 1.21 17.50
CA ARG A 77 -5.33 0.42 18.08
C ARG A 77 -5.76 -1.02 18.38
N ARG A 78 -6.98 -1.21 18.90
CA ARG A 78 -7.54 -2.54 19.16
C ARG A 78 -7.93 -3.26 17.88
N ASN A 79 -8.63 -2.57 16.98
CA ASN A 79 -9.21 -3.16 15.77
C ASN A 79 -8.17 -3.47 14.69
N LEU A 80 -7.02 -2.78 14.68
CA LEU A 80 -5.91 -3.08 13.77
C LEU A 80 -5.23 -4.42 14.07
N GLU A 81 -5.42 -4.98 15.27
CA GLU A 81 -4.98 -6.35 15.61
C GLU A 81 -5.97 -7.42 15.12
N ASP A 82 -7.20 -7.03 14.78
CA ASP A 82 -8.21 -7.92 14.19
C ASP A 82 -8.06 -7.95 12.66
N LEU A 83 -7.48 -9.04 12.16
CA LEU A 83 -7.28 -9.26 10.72
C LEU A 83 -8.59 -9.24 9.92
N GLY A 84 -9.69 -9.73 10.49
CA GLY A 84 -10.98 -9.74 9.81
C GLY A 84 -11.58 -8.34 9.72
N TRP A 85 -11.40 -7.52 10.76
CA TRP A 85 -11.77 -6.10 10.71
C TRP A 85 -10.91 -5.35 9.68
N LEU A 86 -9.59 -5.54 9.71
CA LEU A 86 -8.67 -4.89 8.78
C LEU A 86 -8.97 -5.27 7.32
N GLU A 87 -9.28 -6.55 7.05
CA GLU A 87 -9.66 -7.00 5.70
C GLU A 87 -10.94 -6.29 5.22
N ARG A 88 -11.97 -6.18 6.08
CA ARG A 88 -13.22 -5.49 5.71
C ARG A 88 -13.00 -4.01 5.42
N VAL A 89 -12.20 -3.34 6.26
CA VAL A 89 -11.87 -1.92 6.09
C VAL A 89 -11.06 -1.70 4.82
N ALA A 90 -10.03 -2.53 4.60
CA ALA A 90 -9.18 -2.45 3.41
C ALA A 90 -9.98 -2.70 2.14
N ARG A 91 -10.83 -3.73 2.11
CA ARG A 91 -11.69 -4.03 0.96
C ARG A 91 -12.65 -2.90 0.64
N THR A 92 -13.35 -2.38 1.64
CA THR A 92 -14.30 -1.27 1.44
C THR A 92 -13.59 -0.01 0.97
N HIS A 93 -12.41 0.28 1.54
CA HIS A 93 -11.59 1.39 1.07
C HIS A 93 -11.19 1.21 -0.39
N ASP A 94 -10.70 0.02 -0.74
CA ASP A 94 -10.26 -0.30 -2.09
C ASP A 94 -11.40 -0.22 -3.10
N ASP A 95 -12.59 -0.74 -2.76
CA ASP A 95 -13.78 -0.66 -3.60
C ASP A 95 -14.15 0.80 -3.92
N VAL A 96 -14.09 1.69 -2.92
CA VAL A 96 -14.36 3.13 -3.13
C VAL A 96 -13.31 3.78 -4.02
N VAL A 97 -12.02 3.50 -3.78
CA VAL A 97 -10.92 4.06 -4.56
C VAL A 97 -10.95 3.58 -6.00
N HIS A 98 -11.17 2.28 -6.21
CA HIS A 98 -11.32 1.70 -7.55
C HIS A 98 -12.50 2.29 -8.30
N HIS A 99 -13.66 2.44 -7.65
CA HIS A 99 -14.86 2.95 -8.31
C HIS A 99 -14.65 4.37 -8.86
N VAL A 100 -14.02 5.24 -8.08
CA VAL A 100 -13.71 6.62 -8.51
C VAL A 100 -12.53 6.65 -9.48
N GLY A 101 -11.50 5.83 -9.24
CA GLY A 101 -10.29 5.74 -10.08
C GLY A 101 -10.55 5.29 -11.52
N ARG A 102 -11.70 4.66 -11.80
CA ARG A 102 -12.14 4.32 -13.17
C ARG A 102 -12.59 5.53 -13.99
N GLN A 103 -12.82 6.67 -13.35
CA GLN A 103 -13.40 7.87 -13.97
C GLN A 103 -12.42 9.03 -14.06
N THR A 104 -11.46 9.09 -13.12
CA THR A 104 -10.48 10.18 -13.00
C THR A 104 -9.23 9.68 -12.28
N ALA A 105 -8.11 10.39 -12.46
CA ALA A 105 -6.95 10.23 -11.60
C ALA A 105 -7.32 10.46 -10.12
N VAL A 106 -6.81 9.60 -9.24
CA VAL A 106 -7.05 9.64 -7.80
C VAL A 106 -5.74 9.59 -7.02
N ALA A 107 -5.72 10.29 -5.88
CA ALA A 107 -4.68 10.20 -4.87
C ALA A 107 -5.27 9.50 -3.63
N PRO A 108 -5.02 8.19 -3.45
CA PRO A 108 -5.56 7.45 -2.31
C PRO A 108 -4.94 7.91 -1.00
N TRP A 109 -5.74 8.09 0.05
CA TRP A 109 -5.23 8.30 1.40
C TRP A 109 -4.81 6.98 2.03
N ARG A 110 -3.99 7.05 3.07
CA ARG A 110 -3.68 5.86 3.86
C ARG A 110 -4.95 5.34 4.53
N LEU A 111 -5.03 4.02 4.67
CA LEU A 111 -6.05 3.39 5.51
C LEU A 111 -6.07 4.04 6.89
N ALA A 112 -7.28 4.25 7.42
CA ALA A 112 -7.52 4.88 8.70
C ALA A 112 -7.11 6.37 8.80
N THR A 113 -7.10 7.09 7.67
CA THR A 113 -7.03 8.57 7.70
C THR A 113 -8.39 9.15 8.10
N ILE A 114 -8.49 9.67 9.33
CA ILE A 114 -9.75 10.13 9.92
C ILE A 114 -9.60 11.57 10.41
N MET A 115 -10.61 12.39 10.11
CA MET A 115 -10.73 13.77 10.56
C MET A 115 -11.99 13.94 11.40
N LEU A 116 -11.97 14.86 12.36
CA LEU A 116 -13.11 15.09 13.25
C LEU A 116 -14.41 15.41 12.48
N ASP A 117 -14.32 16.18 11.40
CA ASP A 117 -15.46 16.61 10.60
C ASP A 117 -15.05 16.98 9.16
N ASP A 118 -16.05 17.22 8.31
CA ASP A 118 -15.85 17.61 6.90
C ASP A 118 -15.15 18.97 6.77
N ALA A 119 -15.28 19.88 7.73
CA ALA A 119 -14.60 21.18 7.68
C ALA A 119 -13.09 21.00 7.84
N ARG A 120 -12.64 20.08 8.68
CA ARG A 120 -11.24 19.67 8.81
C ARG A 120 -10.73 18.94 7.57
N VAL A 121 -11.56 18.11 6.94
CA VAL A 121 -11.22 17.53 5.62
C VAL A 121 -10.99 18.63 4.58
N ALA A 122 -11.87 19.63 4.53
CA ALA A 122 -11.71 20.76 3.61
C ALA A 122 -10.40 21.53 3.89
N GLN A 123 -10.05 21.76 5.16
CA GLN A 123 -8.78 22.40 5.53
C GLN A 123 -7.57 21.55 5.12
N LEU A 124 -7.65 20.23 5.30
CA LEU A 124 -6.60 19.28 4.88
C LEU A 124 -6.36 19.37 3.36
N LEU A 125 -7.42 19.40 2.56
CA LEU A 125 -7.32 19.58 1.11
C LEU A 125 -6.64 20.89 0.71
N ALA A 126 -6.96 21.99 1.39
CA ALA A 126 -6.33 23.28 1.13
C ALA A 126 -4.84 23.27 1.50
N HIS A 127 -4.51 22.69 2.66
CA HIS A 127 -3.14 22.60 3.16
C HIS A 127 -2.24 21.79 2.22
N TRP A 128 -2.71 20.62 1.77
CA TRP A 128 -1.96 19.72 0.89
C TRP A 128 -2.23 19.97 -0.60
N SER A 129 -2.90 21.06 -0.96
CA SER A 129 -3.38 21.29 -2.34
C SER A 129 -2.25 21.18 -3.37
N GLY A 130 -1.10 21.82 -3.15
CA GLY A 130 0.03 21.76 -4.07
C GLY A 130 0.57 20.33 -4.29
N GLU A 131 0.70 19.54 -3.22
CA GLU A 131 1.19 18.16 -3.29
C GLU A 131 0.15 17.21 -3.91
N LEU A 132 -1.13 17.38 -3.56
CA LEU A 132 -2.24 16.64 -4.17
C LEU A 132 -2.31 16.89 -5.67
N GLN A 133 -2.25 18.16 -6.09
CA GLN A 133 -2.31 18.50 -7.51
C GLN A 133 -1.13 17.88 -8.28
N ALA A 134 0.09 18.00 -7.75
CA ALA A 134 1.29 17.41 -8.37
C ALA A 134 1.27 15.86 -8.38
N SER A 135 0.66 15.25 -7.36
CA SER A 135 0.45 13.81 -7.29
C SER A 135 -0.52 13.34 -8.37
N LEU A 136 -1.65 14.04 -8.53
CA LEU A 136 -2.64 13.76 -9.57
C LEU A 136 -2.06 13.98 -10.98
N ASP A 137 -1.31 15.07 -11.20
CA ASP A 137 -0.64 15.33 -12.50
C ASP A 137 0.30 14.18 -12.91
N ARG A 138 0.94 13.53 -11.93
CA ARG A 138 1.87 12.42 -12.19
C ARG A 138 1.16 11.15 -12.65
N VAL A 139 -0.06 10.91 -12.17
CA VAL A 139 -0.79 9.64 -12.37
C VAL A 139 -1.95 9.78 -13.35
N GLU A 140 -2.18 10.98 -13.89
CA GLU A 140 -3.14 11.23 -14.94
C GLU A 140 -2.90 10.32 -16.15
N GLY A 141 -3.95 9.64 -16.60
CA GLY A 141 -3.89 8.69 -17.73
C GLY A 141 -2.95 7.50 -17.52
N CYS A 142 -2.67 7.15 -16.25
CA CYS A 142 -1.82 6.03 -15.90
C CYS A 142 -2.49 5.10 -14.88
N SER A 143 -2.18 3.81 -15.00
CA SER A 143 -2.59 2.76 -14.07
C SER A 143 -1.38 2.13 -13.39
N GLU A 144 -1.53 1.70 -12.14
CA GLU A 144 -0.49 0.97 -11.43
C GLU A 144 -0.57 -0.54 -11.71
N TRP A 145 0.59 -1.13 -11.96
CA TRP A 145 0.76 -2.57 -12.14
C TRP A 145 1.82 -3.10 -11.17
N SER A 146 1.57 -4.29 -10.64
CA SER A 146 2.50 -5.01 -9.79
C SER A 146 3.10 -6.19 -10.54
N VAL A 147 4.42 -6.37 -10.44
CA VAL A 147 5.12 -7.56 -10.94
C VAL A 147 5.95 -8.16 -9.82
N LYS A 148 5.65 -9.41 -9.48
CA LYS A 148 6.37 -10.18 -8.47
C LYS A 148 7.14 -11.31 -9.14
N MET A 149 8.37 -11.55 -8.71
CA MET A 149 9.16 -12.72 -9.13
C MET A 149 9.34 -13.64 -7.93
N LEU A 150 8.93 -14.90 -8.07
CA LEU A 150 9.06 -15.91 -7.03
C LEU A 150 9.90 -17.08 -7.54
N THR A 151 10.79 -17.58 -6.70
CA THR A 151 11.61 -18.77 -6.98
C THR A 151 11.04 -20.00 -6.28
N ASP A 152 11.10 -21.15 -6.95
CA ASP A 152 10.62 -22.41 -6.38
C ASP A 152 11.69 -23.13 -5.53
N LEU A 153 12.88 -22.51 -5.36
CA LEU A 153 14.09 -23.10 -4.76
C LEU A 153 13.90 -23.65 -3.33
N ALA A 154 12.90 -23.16 -2.59
CA ALA A 154 12.59 -23.68 -1.26
C ALA A 154 11.97 -25.09 -1.27
N THR A 155 11.46 -25.57 -2.41
CA THR A 155 10.83 -26.90 -2.52
C THR A 155 11.82 -28.04 -2.77
N GLU A 156 13.02 -27.74 -3.24
CA GLU A 156 14.04 -28.77 -3.55
C GLU A 156 14.72 -29.35 -2.29
N GLN A 157 14.65 -28.67 -1.15
CA GLN A 157 15.26 -29.12 0.13
C GLN A 157 14.50 -30.26 0.82
N GLY A 158 13.33 -30.66 0.31
CA GLY A 158 12.48 -31.69 0.92
C GLY A 158 12.49 -33.06 0.19
N ALA A 159 13.25 -33.20 -0.90
CA ALA A 159 13.29 -34.43 -1.67
C ALA A 159 14.31 -35.43 -1.08
N GLU A 160 13.81 -36.29 -0.19
CA GLU A 160 14.33 -37.60 0.26
C GLU A 160 15.86 -37.75 0.44
N ASP A 161 16.29 -37.74 1.70
CA ASP A 161 17.60 -38.19 2.18
C ASP A 161 17.78 -39.70 1.86
N GLU A 162 18.30 -40.03 0.68
CA GLU A 162 18.88 -41.36 0.46
C GLU A 162 20.15 -41.51 1.32
N PRO A 163 20.28 -42.61 2.10
CA PRO A 163 21.40 -42.78 3.01
C PRO A 163 22.73 -42.79 2.25
N ALA A 164 23.61 -41.84 2.58
CA ALA A 164 24.95 -41.78 2.01
C ALA A 164 25.77 -43.00 2.43
N ALA A 165 26.41 -43.65 1.45
CA ALA A 165 27.34 -44.75 1.70
C ALA A 165 28.55 -44.39 2.60
N SER A 166 28.83 -43.09 2.84
CA SER A 166 29.84 -42.63 3.80
C SER A 166 29.63 -41.16 4.22
N GLY A 167 30.17 -40.77 5.39
CA GLY A 167 30.11 -39.40 5.90
C GLY A 167 30.82 -38.36 5.00
N THR A 168 31.86 -38.76 4.28
CA THR A 168 32.54 -37.89 3.29
C THR A 168 31.68 -37.68 2.05
N ALA A 169 30.99 -38.72 1.57
CA ALA A 169 30.06 -38.60 0.45
C ALA A 169 28.85 -37.73 0.80
N TYR A 170 28.36 -37.82 2.05
CA TYR A 170 27.32 -36.93 2.57
C TYR A 170 27.77 -35.46 2.57
N LEU A 171 28.94 -35.15 3.13
CA LEU A 171 29.47 -33.78 3.18
C LEU A 171 29.73 -33.19 1.78
N GLN A 172 30.23 -34.00 0.83
CA GLN A 172 30.42 -33.57 -0.55
C GLN A 172 29.10 -33.27 -1.27
N ARG A 173 28.07 -34.11 -1.10
CA ARG A 173 26.74 -33.85 -1.66
C ARG A 173 26.12 -32.59 -1.07
N ARG A 174 26.18 -32.43 0.25
CA ARG A 174 25.65 -31.24 0.95
C ARG A 174 26.35 -29.95 0.52
N ARG A 175 27.67 -29.99 0.28
CA ARG A 175 28.43 -28.84 -0.24
C ARG A 175 28.04 -28.50 -1.69
N ALA A 176 27.85 -29.51 -2.54
CA ALA A 176 27.43 -29.32 -3.93
C ALA A 176 25.99 -28.81 -4.02
N GLU A 177 25.09 -29.26 -3.15
CA GLU A 177 23.72 -28.75 -3.02
C GLU A 177 23.70 -27.29 -2.57
N TYR A 178 24.46 -26.94 -1.53
CA TYR A 178 24.59 -25.56 -1.07
C TYR A 178 25.14 -24.62 -2.16
N ALA A 179 26.16 -25.07 -2.91
CA ALA A 179 26.71 -24.31 -4.02
C ALA A 179 25.67 -24.10 -5.14
N ARG A 180 24.95 -25.15 -5.54
CA ARG A 180 23.88 -25.06 -6.55
C ARG A 180 22.77 -24.10 -6.13
N HIS A 181 22.37 -24.15 -4.86
CA HIS A 181 21.37 -23.25 -4.31
C HIS A 181 21.84 -21.79 -4.32
N THR A 182 23.07 -21.53 -3.87
CA THR A 182 23.68 -20.20 -3.89
C THR A 182 23.76 -19.65 -5.32
N ASP A 183 24.22 -20.47 -6.26
CA ASP A 183 24.31 -20.07 -7.67
C ASP A 183 22.92 -19.79 -8.27
N ALA A 184 21.91 -20.58 -7.90
CA ALA A 184 20.53 -20.39 -8.36
C ALA A 184 19.91 -19.10 -7.79
N GLN A 185 20.11 -18.81 -6.51
CA GLN A 185 19.69 -17.55 -5.90
C GLN A 185 20.37 -16.34 -6.57
N GLN A 186 21.68 -16.44 -6.84
CA GLN A 186 22.41 -15.35 -7.49
C GLN A 186 21.92 -15.10 -8.93
N ARG A 187 21.64 -16.17 -9.70
CA ARG A 187 21.02 -16.03 -11.02
C ARG A 187 19.63 -15.40 -10.95
N ALA A 188 18.80 -15.82 -10.00
CA ALA A 188 17.47 -15.27 -9.82
C ALA A 188 17.50 -13.78 -9.42
N ALA A 189 18.46 -13.36 -8.60
CA ALA A 189 18.66 -11.95 -8.26
C ALA A 189 19.07 -11.12 -9.49
N VAL A 190 20.00 -11.61 -10.31
CA VAL A 190 20.39 -10.94 -11.56
C VAL A 190 19.20 -10.82 -12.52
N ALA A 191 18.42 -11.91 -12.69
CA ALA A 191 17.22 -11.89 -13.52
C ALA A 191 16.17 -10.89 -13.01
N ALA A 192 15.94 -10.81 -11.69
CA ALA A 192 15.05 -9.82 -11.10
C ALA A 192 15.50 -8.37 -11.41
N ASP A 193 16.82 -8.12 -11.40
CA ASP A 193 17.42 -6.83 -11.76
C ASP A 193 17.24 -6.48 -13.23
N GLU A 194 17.47 -7.43 -14.12
CA GLU A 194 17.27 -7.26 -15.56
C GLU A 194 15.79 -7.04 -15.91
N ILE A 195 14.89 -7.82 -15.31
CA ILE A 195 13.43 -7.70 -15.49
C ILE A 195 12.95 -6.34 -15.02
N HIS A 196 13.31 -5.92 -13.81
CA HIS A 196 12.94 -4.60 -13.32
C HIS A 196 13.43 -3.50 -14.25
N ALA A 197 14.70 -3.54 -14.65
CA ALA A 197 15.27 -2.53 -15.55
C ALA A 197 14.57 -2.52 -16.92
N ALA A 198 14.14 -3.68 -17.43
CA ALA A 198 13.39 -3.78 -18.67
C ALA A 198 11.99 -3.15 -18.56
N LEU A 199 11.25 -3.51 -17.52
CA LEU A 199 9.91 -2.99 -17.27
C LEU A 199 9.93 -1.48 -16.99
N SER A 200 10.89 -0.99 -16.21
CA SER A 200 11.04 0.43 -15.89
C SER A 200 11.21 1.33 -17.12
N ARG A 201 11.74 0.80 -18.24
CA ARG A 201 11.90 1.57 -19.49
C ARG A 201 10.58 1.82 -20.22
N LEU A 202 9.54 1.05 -19.94
CA LEU A 202 8.21 1.20 -20.55
C LEU A 202 7.23 1.98 -19.65
N THR A 203 7.67 2.45 -18.48
CA THR A 203 6.79 2.98 -17.44
C THR A 203 7.10 4.44 -17.15
N ALA A 204 6.09 5.24 -16.81
CA ALA A 204 6.28 6.62 -16.37
C ALA A 204 7.04 6.71 -15.04
N ALA A 205 6.85 5.72 -14.17
CA ALA A 205 7.59 5.57 -12.93
C ALA A 205 7.62 4.10 -12.49
N SER A 206 8.64 3.73 -11.71
CA SER A 206 8.75 2.38 -11.14
C SER A 206 9.33 2.42 -9.75
N ARG A 207 8.91 1.52 -8.87
CA ARG A 207 9.43 1.36 -7.50
C ARG A 207 9.70 -0.11 -7.20
N ARG A 208 10.76 -0.37 -6.44
CA ARG A 208 10.96 -1.66 -5.76
C ARG A 208 10.40 -1.56 -4.36
N LEU A 209 9.50 -2.46 -4.04
CA LEU A 209 8.89 -2.60 -2.73
C LEU A 209 9.63 -3.66 -1.93
N PRO A 210 9.59 -3.61 -0.59
CA PRO A 210 10.11 -4.68 0.25
C PRO A 210 9.47 -6.03 -0.11
N PRO A 211 10.21 -7.15 0.00
CA PRO A 211 9.62 -8.47 -0.14
C PRO A 211 8.46 -8.67 0.84
N GLN A 212 7.32 -9.18 0.38
CA GLN A 212 6.20 -9.50 1.28
C GLN A 212 6.53 -10.71 2.15
N ASP A 213 6.11 -10.68 3.42
CA ASP A 213 6.34 -11.79 4.35
C ASP A 213 5.64 -13.06 3.84
N ARG A 214 6.41 -14.15 3.78
CA ARG A 214 5.96 -15.49 3.32
C ARG A 214 4.78 -16.00 4.15
N ARG A 215 4.67 -15.56 5.41
CA ARG A 215 3.58 -15.93 6.34
C ARG A 215 2.22 -15.33 5.96
N LEU A 216 2.20 -14.19 5.27
CA LEU A 216 0.98 -13.45 4.92
C LEU A 216 0.44 -13.82 3.54
N THR A 217 1.30 -14.28 2.63
CA THR A 217 0.92 -14.55 1.24
C THR A 217 0.63 -16.02 0.97
N GLY A 218 1.11 -16.95 1.80
CA GLY A 218 0.93 -18.40 1.59
C GLY A 218 1.71 -18.96 0.39
N HIS A 219 2.59 -18.16 -0.23
CA HIS A 219 3.34 -18.58 -1.42
C HIS A 219 4.51 -19.48 -1.01
N ARG A 220 4.62 -20.65 -1.64
CA ARG A 220 5.82 -21.50 -1.60
C ARG A 220 6.85 -20.90 -2.56
N GLY A 221 7.82 -20.15 -2.02
CA GLY A 221 8.92 -19.59 -2.80
C GLY A 221 9.63 -18.43 -2.11
N GLU A 222 10.80 -18.03 -2.61
CA GLU A 222 11.50 -16.80 -2.18
C GLU A 222 11.18 -15.68 -3.18
N MET A 223 10.77 -14.51 -2.68
CA MET A 223 10.40 -13.37 -3.50
C MET A 223 11.65 -12.57 -3.87
N MET A 224 11.99 -12.56 -5.16
CA MET A 224 13.17 -11.89 -5.70
C MET A 224 12.85 -10.49 -6.25
N LEU A 225 11.60 -10.28 -6.66
CA LEU A 225 11.11 -8.98 -7.11
C LEU A 225 9.73 -8.73 -6.51
N ASN A 226 9.53 -7.52 -6.00
CA ASN A 226 8.23 -6.94 -5.71
C ASN A 226 8.22 -5.53 -6.30
N GLY A 227 7.84 -5.41 -7.58
CA GLY A 227 7.88 -4.15 -8.32
C GLY A 227 6.49 -3.54 -8.47
N ALA A 228 6.40 -2.23 -8.32
CA ALA A 228 5.26 -1.41 -8.72
C ALA A 228 5.66 -0.54 -9.92
N TYR A 229 4.77 -0.42 -10.89
CA TYR A 229 5.01 0.23 -12.17
C TYR A 229 3.82 1.10 -12.54
N LEU A 230 4.07 2.38 -12.79
CA LEU A 230 3.07 3.32 -13.29
C LEU A 230 3.12 3.31 -14.81
N VAL A 231 2.09 2.73 -15.44
CA VAL A 231 2.02 2.50 -16.88
C VAL A 231 0.98 3.44 -17.46
N ALA A 232 1.32 4.17 -18.52
CA ALA A 232 0.33 4.95 -19.26
C ALA A 232 -0.74 4.00 -19.81
N ASP A 233 -2.01 4.39 -19.75
CA ASP A 233 -3.11 3.47 -20.04
C ASP A 233 -3.05 2.91 -21.46
N ASP A 234 -2.58 3.72 -22.43
CA ASP A 234 -2.36 3.34 -23.83
C ASP A 234 -1.19 2.36 -24.04
N GLN A 235 -0.30 2.21 -23.06
CA GLN A 235 0.85 1.31 -23.07
C GLN A 235 0.61 0.01 -22.29
N SER A 236 -0.60 -0.18 -21.72
CA SER A 236 -0.93 -1.34 -20.88
C SER A 236 -0.74 -2.68 -21.60
N GLU A 237 -1.19 -2.80 -22.85
CA GLU A 237 -1.03 -4.04 -23.64
C GLU A 237 0.44 -4.38 -23.91
N GLN A 238 1.25 -3.36 -24.22
CA GLN A 238 2.68 -3.54 -24.44
C GLN A 238 3.39 -3.97 -23.15
N PHE A 239 3.03 -3.37 -22.01
CA PHE A 239 3.59 -3.69 -20.71
C PHE A 239 3.26 -5.14 -20.30
N THR A 240 1.99 -5.53 -20.35
CA THR A 240 1.54 -6.89 -20.01
C THR A 240 2.21 -7.94 -20.90
N SER A 241 2.30 -7.69 -22.21
CA SER A 241 3.00 -8.57 -23.16
C SER A 241 4.49 -8.74 -22.84
N LEU A 242 5.18 -7.67 -22.43
CA LEU A 242 6.58 -7.76 -22.03
C LEU A 242 6.75 -8.61 -20.76
N VAL A 243 5.86 -8.47 -19.78
CA VAL A 243 5.88 -9.29 -18.56
C VAL A 243 5.71 -10.76 -18.88
N GLU A 244 4.78 -11.11 -19.77
CA GLU A 244 4.57 -12.49 -20.22
C GLU A 244 5.80 -13.06 -20.94
N GLN A 245 6.42 -12.29 -21.84
CA GLN A 245 7.64 -12.69 -22.55
C GLN A 245 8.81 -12.93 -21.57
N LEU A 246 9.06 -11.98 -20.67
CA LEU A 246 10.12 -12.12 -19.66
C LEU A 246 9.86 -13.31 -18.73
N GLY A 247 8.59 -13.58 -18.40
CA GLY A 247 8.20 -14.73 -17.58
C GLY A 247 8.43 -16.08 -18.26
N ALA A 248 8.21 -16.16 -19.58
CA ALA A 248 8.40 -17.39 -20.36
C ALA A 248 9.88 -17.82 -20.45
N ASP A 249 10.80 -16.87 -20.38
CA ASP A 249 12.25 -17.11 -20.45
C ASP A 249 12.85 -17.54 -19.10
N LEU A 250 12.10 -17.47 -18.01
CA LEU A 250 12.57 -17.84 -16.67
C LEU A 250 12.58 -19.37 -16.46
N SER A 251 13.64 -19.86 -15.83
CA SER A 251 13.77 -21.25 -15.37
C SER A 251 13.87 -21.30 -13.85
N GLY A 252 13.03 -22.10 -13.18
CA GLY A 252 13.02 -22.23 -11.71
C GLY A 252 12.46 -21.01 -10.97
N SER A 253 11.77 -20.13 -11.68
CA SER A 253 11.10 -18.94 -11.16
C SER A 253 9.88 -18.62 -12.01
N ARG A 254 8.94 -17.85 -11.45
CA ARG A 254 7.75 -17.36 -12.15
C ARG A 254 7.53 -15.89 -11.89
N LEU A 255 6.91 -15.21 -12.85
CA LEU A 255 6.38 -13.86 -12.68
C LEU A 255 4.88 -13.92 -12.38
N GLU A 256 4.45 -13.11 -11.43
CA GLU A 256 3.04 -12.86 -11.12
C GLU A 256 2.75 -11.39 -11.41
N LEU A 257 1.80 -11.17 -12.32
CA LEU A 257 1.31 -9.84 -12.70
C LEU A 257 -0.01 -9.57 -11.99
N GLY A 258 -0.16 -8.39 -11.42
CA GLY A 258 -1.42 -7.94 -10.81
C GLY A 258 -1.71 -6.50 -11.18
N GLY A 259 -2.97 -6.20 -11.49
CA GLY A 259 -3.46 -4.88 -11.87
C GLY A 259 -4.50 -4.96 -13.00
N PRO A 260 -4.91 -3.81 -13.54
CA PRO A 260 -4.54 -2.46 -13.13
C PRO A 260 -5.17 -2.07 -11.78
N TRP A 261 -4.39 -1.38 -10.94
CA TRP A 261 -4.80 -0.84 -9.65
C TRP A 261 -4.78 0.70 -9.67
N PRO A 262 -5.54 1.38 -8.79
CA PRO A 262 -5.29 2.76 -8.42
C PRO A 262 -3.83 2.94 -7.98
N PRO A 263 -3.26 4.15 -8.17
CA PRO A 263 -1.83 4.37 -8.02
C PRO A 263 -1.37 4.53 -6.56
N TYR A 264 -1.67 3.56 -5.70
CA TYR A 264 -1.29 3.57 -4.27
C TYR A 264 0.22 3.78 -4.06
N SER A 265 1.06 3.13 -4.87
CA SER A 265 2.51 3.26 -4.74
C SER A 265 3.05 4.58 -5.27
N PHE A 266 2.26 5.38 -6.01
CA PHE A 266 2.75 6.58 -6.69
C PHE A 266 2.05 7.88 -6.28
N ALA A 267 0.83 7.78 -5.74
CA ALA A 267 -0.02 8.92 -5.42
C ALA A 267 -0.49 8.98 -3.95
N THR A 268 -0.17 7.97 -3.12
CA THR A 268 -0.51 8.04 -1.70
C THR A 268 0.27 9.14 -0.99
N LEU A 269 -0.48 10.07 -0.39
CA LEU A 269 0.10 11.10 0.46
C LEU A 269 0.45 10.56 1.83
N GLU A 270 1.62 10.95 2.32
CA GLU A 270 1.96 10.78 3.72
C GLU A 270 1.39 11.95 4.52
N THR A 271 0.26 11.75 5.20
CA THR A 271 -0.10 12.67 6.28
C THR A 271 0.93 12.52 7.39
N ARG A 272 1.91 13.41 7.45
CA ARG A 272 2.39 13.83 8.76
C ARG A 272 1.36 14.83 9.26
N THR A 273 0.67 14.51 10.33
CA THR A 273 -0.24 15.44 11.01
C THR A 273 0.55 16.73 11.25
N PRO A 274 0.06 17.90 10.82
CA PRO A 274 0.77 19.15 11.04
C PRO A 274 0.85 19.40 12.54
N GLN A 275 2.03 19.13 13.12
CA GLN A 275 2.33 19.50 14.50
C GLN A 275 2.09 21.00 14.64
N ALA A 276 1.13 21.38 15.48
CA ALA A 276 0.94 22.77 15.88
C ALA A 276 2.30 23.32 16.36
N GLY A 277 2.81 24.33 15.64
CA GLY A 277 4.24 24.64 15.60
C GLY A 277 4.83 25.17 16.90
N ALA A 278 6.14 25.03 17.04
CA ALA A 278 6.93 25.85 17.96
C ALA A 278 7.43 27.08 17.18
N GLY A 279 6.64 28.14 17.19
CA GLY A 279 7.11 29.48 16.86
C GLY A 279 8.04 29.98 17.97
N GLY A 280 9.24 30.40 17.59
CA GLY A 280 10.15 31.24 18.38
C GLY A 280 10.42 32.51 17.61
#